data_AF-A0A2E3H2Y5-F1
#
_entry.id   AF-A0A2E3H2Y5-F1
#
_cell.length_a   1.000
_cell.length_b   1.000
_cell.length_c   1.000
_cell.angle_alpha   90.00
_cell.angle_beta   90.00
_cell.angle_gamma   90.00
#
_symmetry.space_group_name_H-M   'P 1'
#
loop_
_entity.id
_entity.type
_entity.pdbx_description
1 polymer ?
#
loop_
_entity_poly.entity_id
_entity_poly.type
_entity_poly.pdbx_seq_one_letter_code
_entity_poly.pdbx_strand_id
1 'polypeptide(L)'
;MFSRYKKDTGATPAPRPKPAAAPRPANAAQAREAAAAPKPAAAPAASMRKPMPKSAAVPLAADKNRKRKERLGEIKLELHRALLDNLNLAALDNASEQELRSEINSIATEVLQEKGIVLNREERTTLNQELYDEVKGLGPLESLLKDDSVSDILVNGPQQIFVERDGKLTLSDVTFKDEKHLLRIIDKIVSAVGRRVDEMNPYVDARLGDGSRFNAMVPPIAVDGSLVSIRKFKKDKLGIDDLVKFGAFTEEMAAFLQAAVATRLNIIVSGGTGSGKTTTLNALSSFIDDSERILTIEDTAELQLQQTHVGRMESRPPNVEGKGAVSPRDCLKNALRMRPDRIIVGETRGEEVIDMLQAMNTGHDGSMTTIHANSARDGVSRLENMIAMSGIEMPLKAMRSQIASAVHLIVQASRLQDGTRRMTSITEVTGMEGDVISMQELFRFQRTGLTPENKIVGHFTATGVRSHFSERFKMWGYDLPAHIFDPVRME
;
A
#
# COMPACT_ATOMS: atom_id res chain seq x y z
N MET A 1 -7.13 -69.84 -20.71
CA MET A 1 -8.22 -70.84 -20.77
C MET A 1 -9.48 -70.20 -21.35
N PHE A 2 -9.90 -70.73 -22.50
CA PHE A 2 -11.28 -70.94 -22.98
C PHE A 2 -12.39 -69.88 -22.74
N SER A 3 -12.61 -69.09 -23.80
CA SER A 3 -13.85 -68.91 -24.59
C SER A 3 -15.11 -69.71 -24.20
N ARG A 4 -16.27 -69.02 -24.20
CA ARG A 4 -17.63 -69.37 -24.75
C ARG A 4 -18.74 -68.76 -23.86
N TYR A 5 -19.94 -68.37 -24.28
CA TYR A 5 -20.64 -67.99 -25.52
C TYR A 5 -22.09 -67.68 -25.07
N LYS A 6 -22.90 -67.05 -25.96
CA LYS A 6 -24.40 -67.01 -25.99
C LYS A 6 -25.14 -66.03 -25.05
N LYS A 7 -26.23 -65.35 -25.45
CA LYS A 7 -26.95 -65.16 -26.73
C LYS A 7 -28.02 -64.05 -26.51
N ASP A 8 -28.02 -63.04 -27.39
CA ASP A 8 -29.12 -62.37 -28.10
C ASP A 8 -30.54 -62.19 -27.49
N THR A 9 -31.08 -60.96 -27.60
CA THR A 9 -32.39 -60.64 -28.23
C THR A 9 -32.66 -59.12 -28.24
N GLY A 10 -33.00 -58.57 -29.43
CA GLY A 10 -34.10 -57.60 -29.55
C GLY A 10 -33.83 -56.13 -29.93
N ALA A 11 -33.94 -55.85 -31.24
CA ALA A 11 -34.57 -54.69 -31.90
C ALA A 11 -33.80 -53.33 -32.14
N THR A 12 -33.66 -53.04 -33.44
CA THR A 12 -33.15 -51.90 -34.26
C THR A 12 -33.94 -50.56 -34.12
N PRO A 13 -33.50 -49.37 -34.64
CA PRO A 13 -33.05 -49.11 -36.04
C PRO A 13 -31.88 -48.11 -36.27
N ALA A 14 -31.54 -47.97 -37.57
CA ALA A 14 -30.30 -47.54 -38.22
C ALA A 14 -30.19 -46.03 -38.61
N PRO A 15 -29.01 -45.55 -39.08
CA PRO A 15 -28.61 -44.13 -39.19
C PRO A 15 -28.49 -43.59 -40.65
N ARG A 16 -28.14 -42.28 -40.79
CA ARG A 16 -27.83 -41.58 -42.07
C ARG A 16 -26.41 -40.96 -42.10
N PRO A 17 -25.80 -40.71 -43.28
CA PRO A 17 -24.34 -40.78 -43.49
C PRO A 17 -23.63 -39.47 -43.94
N LYS A 18 -22.28 -39.49 -43.94
CA LYS A 18 -21.32 -38.55 -44.60
C LYS A 18 -21.07 -38.97 -46.08
N PRO A 19 -20.37 -38.19 -46.94
CA PRO A 19 -18.88 -38.17 -47.03
C PRO A 19 -18.24 -36.86 -47.58
N ALA A 20 -16.91 -36.86 -47.77
CA ALA A 20 -16.01 -35.76 -48.17
C ALA A 20 -15.38 -35.95 -49.58
N ALA A 21 -14.87 -34.87 -50.21
CA ALA A 21 -13.57 -34.74 -50.95
C ALA A 21 -13.53 -33.51 -51.91
N ALA A 22 -12.32 -32.92 -52.09
CA ALA A 22 -11.96 -31.77 -52.95
C ALA A 22 -11.64 -32.21 -54.42
N PRO A 23 -11.17 -31.39 -55.43
CA PRO A 23 -10.24 -30.22 -55.39
C PRO A 23 -10.49 -29.04 -56.41
N ARG A 24 -9.57 -28.04 -56.42
CA ARG A 24 -9.41 -26.84 -57.30
C ARG A 24 -8.77 -27.17 -58.68
N PRO A 25 -8.81 -26.34 -59.78
CA PRO A 25 -8.09 -25.03 -59.86
C PRO A 25 -8.54 -23.93 -60.89
N ALA A 26 -7.88 -22.75 -60.79
CA ALA A 26 -7.42 -21.77 -61.81
C ALA A 26 -8.32 -20.79 -62.63
N ASN A 27 -8.02 -19.49 -62.43
CA ASN A 27 -7.77 -18.34 -63.37
C ASN A 27 -8.77 -17.76 -64.40
N ALA A 28 -8.90 -16.41 -64.30
CA ALA A 28 -8.76 -15.36 -65.34
C ALA A 28 -9.99 -14.69 -66.04
N ALA A 29 -9.91 -13.34 -66.03
CA ALA A 29 -10.39 -12.32 -67.01
C ALA A 29 -11.92 -12.09 -67.20
N GLN A 30 -12.51 -10.96 -66.76
CA GLN A 30 -12.56 -9.57 -67.31
C GLN A 30 -13.73 -9.27 -68.28
N ALA A 31 -14.63 -8.36 -67.88
CA ALA A 31 -15.33 -7.28 -68.65
C ALA A 31 -16.48 -6.71 -67.76
N ARG A 32 -16.43 -5.48 -67.19
CA ARG A 32 -16.88 -4.15 -67.73
C ARG A 32 -18.30 -4.22 -68.35
N GLU A 33 -19.32 -3.42 -68.04
CA GLU A 33 -19.62 -2.11 -67.41
C GLU A 33 -21.11 -2.20 -66.93
N ALA A 34 -21.66 -1.42 -65.98
CA ALA A 34 -21.88 0.03 -66.05
C ALA A 34 -22.33 0.59 -64.68
N ALA A 35 -22.06 1.88 -64.52
CA ALA A 35 -22.06 2.65 -63.29
C ALA A 35 -23.44 2.94 -62.66
N ALA A 36 -23.46 2.93 -61.32
CA ALA A 36 -24.36 3.74 -60.51
C ALA A 36 -23.52 4.53 -59.48
N ALA A 37 -23.78 5.84 -59.40
CA ALA A 37 -22.96 6.85 -58.72
C ALA A 37 -22.69 6.57 -57.22
N PRO A 38 -21.50 6.91 -56.68
CA PRO A 38 -21.24 6.79 -55.25
C PRO A 38 -21.89 7.96 -54.50
N LYS A 39 -22.66 7.63 -53.46
CA LYS A 39 -23.06 8.59 -52.41
C LYS A 39 -21.80 9.17 -51.74
N PRO A 40 -21.81 10.44 -51.29
CA PRO A 40 -20.64 11.02 -50.64
C PRO A 40 -20.30 10.21 -49.39
N ALA A 41 -19.04 9.77 -49.30
CA ALA A 41 -18.52 9.14 -48.10
C ALA A 41 -18.66 10.11 -46.93
N ALA A 42 -19.33 9.67 -45.87
CA ALA A 42 -19.36 10.40 -44.61
C ALA A 42 -17.93 10.64 -44.14
N ALA A 43 -17.60 11.89 -43.80
CA ALA A 43 -16.33 12.26 -43.21
C ALA A 43 -16.05 11.36 -41.98
N PRO A 44 -14.81 10.87 -41.78
CA PRO A 44 -14.51 10.08 -40.60
C PRO A 44 -14.78 10.93 -39.36
N ALA A 45 -15.61 10.40 -38.45
CA ALA A 45 -15.94 11.05 -37.20
C ALA A 45 -14.64 11.45 -36.49
N ALA A 46 -14.46 12.76 -36.29
CA ALA A 46 -13.31 13.29 -35.58
C ALA A 46 -13.27 12.64 -34.18
N SER A 47 -12.19 11.94 -33.88
CA SER A 47 -11.97 11.30 -32.58
C SER A 47 -12.10 12.34 -31.46
N MET A 48 -13.10 12.20 -30.59
CA MET A 48 -13.27 13.02 -29.38
C MET A 48 -12.25 12.70 -28.27
N ARG A 49 -11.26 11.84 -28.55
CA ARG A 49 -10.19 11.53 -27.58
C ARG A 49 -9.18 12.67 -27.58
N LYS A 50 -9.03 13.34 -26.42
CA LYS A 50 -7.94 14.28 -26.19
C LYS A 50 -6.60 13.54 -26.37
N PRO A 51 -5.67 14.04 -27.20
CA PRO A 51 -4.34 13.46 -27.29
C PRO A 51 -3.63 13.59 -25.94
N MET A 52 -3.04 12.48 -25.47
CA MET A 52 -2.19 12.51 -24.28
C MET A 52 -0.97 13.38 -24.56
N PRO A 53 -0.59 14.30 -23.65
CA PRO A 53 0.64 15.05 -23.81
C PRO A 53 1.82 14.06 -23.76
N LYS A 54 2.49 13.87 -24.90
CA LYS A 54 3.79 13.23 -24.93
C LYS A 54 4.77 14.20 -24.28
N SER A 55 5.35 13.80 -23.16
CA SER A 55 6.48 14.53 -22.57
C SER A 55 7.57 14.70 -23.62
N ALA A 56 8.00 15.94 -23.84
CA ALA A 56 9.08 16.24 -24.76
C ALA A 56 10.38 15.57 -24.28
N ALA A 57 11.14 15.03 -25.23
CA ALA A 57 12.47 14.50 -24.96
C ALA A 57 13.39 15.64 -24.49
N VAL A 58 14.09 15.41 -23.37
CA VAL A 58 15.05 16.34 -22.77
C VAL A 58 16.31 16.44 -23.68
N PRO A 59 16.99 17.60 -23.78
CA PRO A 59 18.02 17.84 -24.79
C PRO A 59 19.35 17.09 -24.53
N LEU A 60 20.16 17.03 -25.59
CA LEU A 60 21.48 16.39 -25.78
C LEU A 60 22.57 16.60 -24.69
N ALA A 61 22.38 17.48 -23.69
CA ALA A 61 23.29 17.62 -22.54
C ALA A 61 23.27 16.38 -21.61
N ALA A 62 22.20 15.58 -21.66
CA ALA A 62 22.07 14.32 -20.93
C ALA A 62 23.07 13.23 -21.38
N ASP A 63 23.58 13.32 -22.62
CA ASP A 63 24.29 12.21 -23.26
C ASP A 63 25.75 12.04 -22.75
N LYS A 64 26.41 13.14 -22.35
CA LYS A 64 27.74 13.08 -21.70
C LYS A 64 27.66 12.54 -20.27
N ASN A 65 26.64 12.95 -19.51
CA ASN A 65 26.41 12.45 -18.15
C ASN A 65 25.98 10.98 -18.14
N ARG A 66 25.20 10.55 -19.14
CA ARG A 66 24.81 9.15 -19.30
C ARG A 66 26.03 8.27 -19.60
N LYS A 67 26.86 8.64 -20.58
CA LYS A 67 28.11 7.91 -20.89
C LYS A 67 29.09 7.85 -19.71
N ARG A 68 29.16 8.90 -18.89
CA ARG A 68 29.99 8.91 -17.68
C ARG A 68 29.43 7.99 -16.59
N LYS A 69 28.10 7.95 -16.41
CA LYS A 69 27.42 7.00 -15.52
C LYS A 69 27.58 5.55 -15.99
N GLU A 70 27.44 5.29 -17.29
CA GLU A 70 27.65 3.96 -17.90
C GLU A 70 29.08 3.45 -17.60
N ARG A 71 30.11 4.29 -17.81
CA ARG A 71 31.50 3.94 -17.45
C ARG A 71 31.69 3.67 -15.95
N LEU A 72 31.11 4.50 -15.08
CA LEU A 72 31.18 4.27 -13.63
C LEU A 72 30.49 2.96 -13.23
N GLY A 73 29.37 2.61 -13.88
CA GLY A 73 28.69 1.33 -13.69
C GLY A 73 29.53 0.12 -14.11
N GLU A 74 30.23 0.21 -15.25
CA GLU A 74 31.16 -0.84 -15.69
C GLU A 74 32.32 -1.03 -14.70
N ILE A 75 32.94 0.07 -14.25
CA ILE A 75 34.02 0.04 -13.27
C ILE A 75 33.56 -0.60 -11.95
N LYS A 76 32.35 -0.25 -11.50
CA LYS A 76 31.74 -0.84 -10.31
C LYS A 76 31.54 -2.35 -10.44
N LEU A 77 31.09 -2.83 -11.60
CA LEU A 77 30.87 -4.25 -11.85
C LEU A 77 32.17 -5.06 -11.78
N GLU A 78 33.25 -4.51 -12.32
CA GLU A 78 34.58 -5.13 -12.26
C GLU A 78 35.14 -5.13 -10.84
N LEU A 79 35.03 -4.00 -10.13
CA LEU A 79 35.43 -3.89 -8.73
C LEU A 79 34.67 -4.85 -7.83
N HIS A 80 33.37 -5.00 -8.02
CA HIS A 80 32.57 -5.98 -7.27
C HIS A 80 33.05 -7.41 -7.52
N ARG A 81 33.42 -7.75 -8.76
CA ARG A 81 33.98 -9.07 -9.07
C ARG A 81 35.33 -9.28 -8.39
N ALA A 82 36.23 -8.30 -8.49
CA ALA A 82 37.53 -8.35 -7.82
C ALA A 82 37.39 -8.47 -6.29
N LEU A 83 36.40 -7.79 -5.71
CA LEU A 83 36.09 -7.92 -4.29
C LEU A 83 35.60 -9.31 -3.92
N LEU A 84 34.71 -9.92 -4.71
CA LEU A 84 34.25 -11.30 -4.45
C LEU A 84 35.36 -12.34 -4.61
N ASP A 85 36.29 -12.12 -5.54
CA ASP A 85 37.41 -13.03 -5.80
C ASP A 85 38.51 -12.91 -4.73
N ASN A 86 38.68 -11.72 -4.13
CA ASN A 86 39.75 -11.43 -3.16
C ASN A 86 39.28 -11.41 -1.69
N LEU A 87 38.00 -11.20 -1.40
CA LEU A 87 37.48 -11.24 -0.04
C LEU A 87 37.13 -12.67 0.36
N ASN A 88 37.71 -13.13 1.46
CA ASN A 88 37.32 -14.40 2.06
C ASN A 88 35.93 -14.26 2.71
N LEU A 89 34.90 -14.79 2.04
CA LEU A 89 33.49 -14.73 2.48
C LEU A 89 33.29 -15.18 3.94
N ALA A 90 34.10 -16.13 4.43
CA ALA A 90 34.01 -16.62 5.81
C ALA A 90 34.54 -15.65 6.87
N ALA A 91 35.36 -14.66 6.50
CA ALA A 91 35.91 -13.65 7.42
C ALA A 91 35.00 -12.40 7.54
N LEU A 92 34.10 -12.17 6.58
CA LEU A 92 33.23 -10.98 6.50
C LEU A 92 32.17 -10.91 7.61
N ASP A 93 31.78 -12.05 8.17
CA ASP A 93 30.74 -12.10 9.21
C ASP A 93 31.24 -11.61 10.56
N ASN A 94 32.53 -11.76 10.86
CA ASN A 94 33.14 -11.39 12.14
C ASN A 94 34.05 -10.14 12.06
N ALA A 95 34.34 -9.63 10.86
CA ALA A 95 35.16 -8.43 10.69
C ALA A 95 34.42 -7.17 11.17
N SER A 96 35.16 -6.26 11.81
CA SER A 96 34.62 -4.96 12.19
C SER A 96 34.32 -4.09 10.96
N GLU A 97 33.39 -3.14 11.09
CA GLU A 97 33.06 -2.23 9.98
C GLU A 97 34.29 -1.45 9.47
N GLN A 98 35.20 -1.06 10.37
CA GLN A 98 36.42 -0.34 10.01
C GLN A 98 37.39 -1.20 9.19
N GLU A 99 37.59 -2.46 9.58
CA GLU A 99 38.46 -3.39 8.85
C GLU A 99 37.92 -3.66 7.45
N LEU A 100 36.61 -3.92 7.34
CA LEU A 100 35.95 -4.18 6.06
C LEU A 100 36.07 -2.99 5.10
N ARG A 101 35.81 -1.78 5.59
CA ARG A 101 35.94 -0.54 4.79
C ARG A 101 37.39 -0.32 4.35
N SER A 102 38.36 -0.62 5.21
CA SER A 102 39.78 -0.49 4.87
C SER A 102 40.19 -1.47 3.79
N GLU A 103 39.76 -2.72 3.89
CA GLU A 103 40.07 -3.78 2.93
C GLU A 103 39.42 -3.53 1.56
N ILE A 104 38.14 -3.14 1.55
CA ILE A 104 37.44 -2.72 0.32
C ILE A 104 38.16 -1.56 -0.36
N ASN A 105 38.58 -0.55 0.41
CA ASN A 105 39.30 0.60 -0.14
C ASN A 105 40.68 0.19 -0.70
N SER A 106 41.41 -0.71 -0.04
CA SER A 106 42.70 -1.22 -0.53
C SER A 106 42.54 -1.93 -1.87
N ILE A 107 41.62 -2.90 -1.96
CA ILE A 107 41.34 -3.65 -3.19
C ILE A 107 40.86 -2.69 -4.29
N ALA A 108 39.96 -1.76 -3.96
CA ALA A 108 39.47 -0.80 -4.94
C ALA A 108 40.58 0.11 -5.48
N THR A 109 41.52 0.50 -4.62
CA THR A 109 42.67 1.34 -5.01
C THR A 109 43.60 0.62 -5.97
N GLU A 110 43.90 -0.64 -5.68
CA GLU A 110 44.77 -1.48 -6.51
C GLU A 110 44.18 -1.67 -7.92
N VAL A 111 42.91 -2.07 -8.01
CA VAL A 111 42.21 -2.27 -9.29
C VAL A 111 42.11 -0.97 -10.10
N LEU A 112 41.83 0.16 -9.44
CA LEU A 112 41.78 1.47 -10.11
C LEU A 112 43.15 1.90 -10.64
N GLN A 113 44.23 1.62 -9.90
CA GLN A 113 45.60 1.92 -10.32
C GLN A 113 46.04 1.06 -11.51
N GLU A 114 45.79 -0.26 -11.47
CA GLU A 114 46.11 -1.17 -12.58
C GLU A 114 45.45 -0.76 -13.90
N LYS A 115 44.21 -0.26 -13.83
CA LYS A 115 43.45 0.19 -15.00
C LYS A 115 43.69 1.65 -15.40
N GLY A 116 44.50 2.38 -14.63
CA GLY A 116 44.78 3.80 -14.88
C GLY A 116 43.54 4.70 -14.76
N ILE A 117 42.57 4.33 -13.93
CA ILE A 117 41.33 5.09 -13.73
C ILE A 117 41.56 6.09 -12.60
N VAL A 118 41.37 7.38 -12.91
CA VAL A 118 41.44 8.46 -11.92
C VAL A 118 40.03 8.93 -11.60
N LEU A 119 39.62 8.73 -10.35
CA LEU A 119 38.38 9.26 -9.79
C LEU A 119 38.69 10.47 -8.92
N ASN A 120 37.78 11.42 -8.87
CA ASN A 120 37.86 12.50 -7.88
C ASN A 120 37.55 11.96 -6.46
N ARG A 121 37.77 12.79 -5.44
CA ARG A 121 37.59 12.38 -4.04
C ARG A 121 36.14 11.97 -3.72
N GLU A 122 35.16 12.67 -4.27
CA GLU A 122 33.73 12.37 -4.06
C GLU A 122 33.36 11.05 -4.74
N GLU A 123 33.71 10.87 -6.01
CA GLU A 123 33.48 9.65 -6.79
C GLU A 123 34.07 8.41 -6.11
N ARG A 124 35.29 8.52 -5.58
CA ARG A 124 35.93 7.42 -4.85
C ARG A 124 35.23 7.12 -3.53
N THR A 125 34.76 8.14 -2.82
CA THR A 125 34.03 7.95 -1.56
C THR A 125 32.68 7.28 -1.82
N THR A 126 31.94 7.73 -2.84
CA THR A 126 30.68 7.13 -3.26
C THR A 126 30.87 5.68 -3.71
N LEU A 127 31.86 5.40 -4.55
CA LEU A 127 32.18 4.05 -5.02
C LEU A 127 32.51 3.11 -3.86
N ASN A 128 33.36 3.53 -2.92
CA ASN A 128 33.69 2.72 -1.76
C ASN A 128 32.47 2.45 -0.85
N GLN A 129 31.60 3.44 -0.68
CA GLN A 129 30.35 3.26 0.08
C GLN A 129 29.41 2.28 -0.63
N GLU A 130 29.27 2.39 -1.95
CA GLU A 130 28.46 1.46 -2.74
C GLU A 130 29.00 0.03 -2.70
N LEU A 131 30.33 -0.15 -2.77
CA LEU A 131 30.97 -1.46 -2.65
C LEU A 131 30.79 -2.05 -1.25
N TYR A 132 30.86 -1.22 -0.21
CA TYR A 132 30.54 -1.63 1.16
C TYR A 132 29.07 -2.07 1.30
N ASP A 133 28.14 -1.28 0.76
CA ASP A 133 26.70 -1.57 0.77
C ASP A 133 26.38 -2.85 -0.04
N GLU A 134 27.18 -3.19 -1.06
CA GLU A 134 27.08 -4.43 -1.82
C GLU A 134 27.54 -5.67 -1.02
N VAL A 135 28.59 -5.52 -0.21
CA VAL A 135 29.13 -6.62 0.61
C VAL A 135 28.31 -6.82 1.88
N LYS A 136 28.13 -5.76 2.69
CA LYS A 136 27.43 -5.85 3.99
C LYS A 136 25.96 -5.44 3.92
N GLY A 137 25.59 -4.45 3.12
CA GLY A 137 24.22 -3.91 3.04
C GLY A 137 23.28 -4.65 2.07
N LEU A 138 22.28 -3.92 1.58
CA LEU A 138 21.28 -4.40 0.61
C LEU A 138 21.60 -4.01 -0.84
N GLY A 139 22.89 -3.81 -1.14
CA GLY A 139 23.39 -3.47 -2.46
C GLY A 139 22.79 -2.17 -3.00
N PRO A 140 22.29 -2.14 -4.26
CA PRO A 140 21.75 -0.91 -4.87
C PRO A 140 20.59 -0.28 -4.08
N LEU A 141 19.80 -1.09 -3.36
CA LEU A 141 18.65 -0.62 -2.60
C LEU A 141 19.03 0.26 -1.40
N GLU A 142 20.23 0.10 -0.86
CA GLU A 142 20.68 0.81 0.34
C GLU A 142 20.63 2.33 0.15
N SER A 143 20.99 2.81 -1.05
CA SER A 143 20.92 4.23 -1.41
C SER A 143 19.50 4.79 -1.38
N LEU A 144 18.51 4.00 -1.82
CA LEU A 144 17.10 4.38 -1.82
C LEU A 144 16.48 4.26 -0.43
N LEU A 145 16.91 3.27 0.36
CA LEU A 145 16.47 3.08 1.74
C LEU A 145 16.94 4.20 2.65
N LYS A 146 18.17 4.72 2.46
CA LYS A 146 18.72 5.85 3.22
C LYS A 146 18.10 7.21 2.83
N ASP A 147 17.46 7.32 1.68
CA ASP A 147 16.87 8.57 1.19
C ASP A 147 15.47 8.83 1.77
N ASP A 148 15.37 9.70 2.78
CA ASP A 148 14.12 10.04 3.49
C ASP A 148 12.99 10.60 2.59
N SER A 149 13.31 11.08 1.39
CA SER A 149 12.29 11.54 0.43
C SER A 149 11.62 10.40 -0.36
N VAL A 150 12.13 9.16 -0.26
CA VAL A 150 11.48 7.94 -0.80
C VAL A 150 10.50 7.37 0.24
N SER A 151 9.27 7.07 -0.16
CA SER A 151 8.31 6.31 0.66
C SER A 151 8.17 4.85 0.27
N ASP A 152 8.19 4.55 -1.03
CA ASP A 152 8.01 3.19 -1.57
C ASP A 152 9.06 2.94 -2.66
N ILE A 153 9.58 1.71 -2.72
CA ILE A 153 10.53 1.22 -3.74
C ILE A 153 9.90 0.01 -4.41
N LEU A 154 9.71 0.06 -5.72
CA LEU A 154 9.11 -1.02 -6.51
C LEU A 154 10.10 -1.48 -7.58
N VAL A 155 10.53 -2.73 -7.52
CA VAL A 155 11.47 -3.35 -8.46
C VAL A 155 10.69 -4.28 -9.38
N ASN A 156 10.75 -4.00 -10.68
CA ASN A 156 10.19 -4.83 -11.75
C ASN A 156 11.36 -5.47 -12.53
N GLY A 157 12.03 -6.43 -11.91
CA GLY A 157 13.28 -6.98 -12.43
C GLY A 157 14.49 -6.05 -12.26
N PRO A 158 15.68 -6.47 -12.71
CA PRO A 158 16.94 -5.84 -12.32
C PRO A 158 17.16 -4.44 -12.89
N GLN A 159 16.48 -4.08 -14.00
CA GLN A 159 16.72 -2.82 -14.72
C GLN A 159 15.62 -1.77 -14.53
N GLN A 160 14.52 -2.09 -13.85
CA GLN A 160 13.41 -1.16 -13.67
C GLN A 160 13.05 -1.02 -12.19
N ILE A 161 13.58 0.03 -11.56
CA ILE A 161 13.29 0.37 -10.16
C ILE A 161 12.55 1.70 -10.11
N PHE A 162 11.34 1.68 -9.59
CA PHE A 162 10.52 2.87 -9.34
C PHE A 162 10.59 3.27 -7.87
N VAL A 163 10.51 4.58 -7.62
CA VAL A 163 10.42 5.15 -6.29
C VAL A 163 9.24 6.12 -6.19
N GLU A 164 8.51 6.08 -5.08
CA GLU A 164 7.49 7.08 -4.75
C GLU A 164 8.12 8.22 -3.96
N ARG A 165 7.96 9.45 -4.46
CA ARG A 165 8.35 10.70 -3.81
C ARG A 165 7.18 11.66 -3.82
N ASP A 166 6.80 12.19 -2.66
CA ASP A 166 5.64 13.10 -2.53
C ASP A 166 4.35 12.56 -3.19
N GLY A 167 4.13 11.24 -3.09
CA GLY A 167 3.00 10.56 -3.74
C GLY A 167 3.22 10.23 -5.21
N LYS A 168 4.24 10.73 -5.89
CA LYS A 168 4.45 10.50 -7.33
C LYS A 168 5.45 9.38 -7.56
N LEU A 169 5.03 8.38 -8.34
CA LEU A 169 5.90 7.29 -8.76
C LEU A 169 6.79 7.74 -9.92
N THR A 170 8.11 7.54 -9.77
CA THR A 170 9.12 7.94 -10.78
C THR A 170 10.12 6.82 -10.99
N LEU A 171 10.64 6.68 -12.21
CA LEU A 171 11.72 5.73 -12.50
C LEU A 171 13.03 6.26 -11.90
N SER A 172 13.72 5.42 -11.13
CA SER A 172 15.00 5.75 -10.53
C SER A 172 16.17 5.42 -11.48
N ASP A 173 17.32 6.05 -11.23
CA ASP A 173 18.57 5.73 -11.93
C ASP A 173 19.29 4.50 -11.36
N VAL A 174 18.74 3.89 -10.30
CA VAL A 174 19.35 2.74 -9.62
C VAL A 174 18.93 1.46 -10.35
N THR A 175 19.90 0.59 -10.61
CA THR A 175 19.67 -0.72 -11.22
C THR A 175 20.51 -1.80 -10.53
N PHE A 176 20.05 -3.03 -10.65
CA PHE A 176 20.85 -4.22 -10.36
C PHE A 176 21.66 -4.59 -11.60
N LYS A 177 22.70 -5.40 -11.39
CA LYS A 177 23.53 -5.95 -12.46
C LYS A 177 22.71 -6.83 -13.40
N ASP A 178 22.06 -7.82 -12.81
CA ASP A 178 21.30 -8.86 -13.49
C ASP A 178 20.31 -9.50 -12.50
N GLU A 179 19.50 -10.42 -13.00
CA GLU A 179 18.51 -11.14 -12.20
C GLU A 179 19.16 -11.94 -11.06
N LYS A 180 20.35 -12.51 -11.29
CA LYS A 180 21.08 -13.27 -10.26
C LYS A 180 21.50 -12.36 -9.11
N HIS A 181 21.89 -11.12 -9.40
CA HIS A 181 22.20 -10.14 -8.37
C HIS A 181 20.94 -9.79 -7.55
N LEU A 182 19.81 -9.49 -8.20
CA LEU A 182 18.56 -9.22 -7.49
C LEU A 182 18.16 -10.39 -6.58
N LEU A 183 18.21 -11.63 -7.08
CA LEU A 183 17.90 -12.84 -6.30
C LEU A 183 18.83 -13.01 -5.08
N ARG A 184 20.14 -12.72 -5.20
CA ARG A 184 21.06 -12.76 -4.06
C ARG A 184 20.67 -11.76 -2.96
N ILE A 185 20.25 -10.55 -3.34
CA ILE A 185 19.81 -9.54 -2.36
C ILE A 185 18.49 -9.95 -1.72
N ILE A 186 17.55 -10.50 -2.49
CA ILE A 186 16.30 -11.06 -1.97
C ILE A 186 16.61 -12.17 -0.94
N ASP A 187 17.46 -13.14 -1.29
CA ASP A 187 17.83 -14.25 -0.41
C ASP A 187 18.51 -13.78 0.87
N LYS A 188 19.39 -12.78 0.77
CA LYS A 188 20.04 -12.14 1.93
C LYS A 188 19.03 -11.51 2.89
N ILE A 189 18.06 -10.76 2.36
CA ILE A 189 16.99 -10.14 3.16
C ILE A 189 16.16 -11.23 3.86
N VAL A 190 15.74 -12.23 3.11
CA VAL A 190 14.80 -13.25 3.56
C VAL A 190 15.45 -14.18 4.59
N SER A 191 16.72 -14.53 4.39
CA SER A 191 17.53 -15.32 5.33
C SER A 191 17.74 -14.61 6.66
N ALA A 192 17.97 -13.29 6.66
CA ALA A 192 18.13 -12.49 7.88
C ALA A 192 16.87 -12.49 8.78
N VAL A 193 15.70 -12.71 8.18
CA VAL A 193 14.40 -12.75 8.88
C VAL A 193 13.95 -14.20 9.15
N GLY A 194 14.81 -15.19 8.87
CA GLY A 194 14.52 -16.61 9.08
C GLY A 194 13.42 -17.16 8.17
N ARG A 195 13.23 -16.56 6.99
CA ARG A 195 12.30 -17.02 5.95
C ARG A 195 13.09 -17.63 4.78
N ARG A 196 12.38 -18.19 3.81
CA ARG A 196 12.95 -18.76 2.58
C ARG A 196 12.11 -18.36 1.37
N VAL A 197 12.76 -18.18 0.23
CA VAL A 197 12.13 -17.94 -1.06
C VAL A 197 12.86 -18.74 -2.13
N ASP A 198 12.14 -19.62 -2.80
CA ASP A 198 12.67 -20.54 -3.82
C ASP A 198 11.56 -20.93 -4.81
N GLU A 199 11.85 -21.79 -5.79
CA GLU A 199 10.86 -22.21 -6.79
C GLU A 199 9.62 -22.90 -6.18
N MET A 200 9.75 -23.51 -4.99
CA MET A 200 8.65 -24.16 -4.29
C MET A 200 7.83 -23.16 -3.46
N ASN A 201 8.48 -22.13 -2.93
CA ASN A 201 7.87 -21.02 -2.19
C ASN A 201 8.26 -19.69 -2.85
N PRO A 202 7.64 -19.33 -4.00
CA PRO A 202 8.12 -18.26 -4.87
C PRO A 202 7.70 -16.85 -4.43
N TYR A 203 7.17 -16.69 -3.22
CA TYR A 203 6.80 -15.39 -2.66
C TYR A 203 7.08 -15.34 -1.17
N VAL A 204 7.33 -14.13 -0.67
CA VAL A 204 7.67 -13.92 0.74
C VAL A 204 7.30 -12.51 1.17
N ASP A 205 6.70 -12.42 2.36
CA ASP A 205 6.56 -11.19 3.12
C ASP A 205 7.58 -11.19 4.25
N ALA A 206 8.24 -10.05 4.51
CA ALA A 206 9.23 -9.92 5.56
C ALA A 206 9.30 -8.47 6.08
N ARG A 207 10.09 -8.28 7.13
CA ARG A 207 10.39 -6.96 7.70
C ARG A 207 11.90 -6.74 7.68
N LEU A 208 12.33 -5.61 7.14
CA LEU A 208 13.72 -5.20 7.16
C LEU A 208 14.13 -4.74 8.57
N GLY A 209 15.43 -4.69 8.85
CA GLY A 209 15.95 -4.30 10.17
C GLY A 209 15.59 -2.87 10.61
N ASP A 210 15.30 -1.98 9.65
CA ASP A 210 14.82 -0.60 9.89
C ASP A 210 13.31 -0.52 10.17
N GLY A 211 12.60 -1.65 10.11
CA GLY A 211 11.17 -1.76 10.30
C GLY A 211 10.34 -1.69 9.02
N SER A 212 10.96 -1.45 7.86
CA SER A 212 10.28 -1.36 6.55
C SER A 212 9.67 -2.69 6.13
N ARG A 213 8.52 -2.63 5.45
CA ARG A 213 7.83 -3.81 4.92
C ARG A 213 8.47 -4.23 3.61
N PHE A 214 8.77 -5.52 3.46
CA PHE A 214 9.36 -6.12 2.27
C PHE A 214 8.46 -7.23 1.75
N ASN A 215 8.13 -7.18 0.47
CA ASN A 215 7.47 -8.27 -0.25
C ASN A 215 8.29 -8.59 -1.50
N ALA A 216 8.45 -9.88 -1.81
CA ALA A 216 9.08 -10.31 -3.06
C ALA A 216 8.33 -11.49 -3.68
N MET A 217 8.38 -11.55 -5.01
CA MET A 217 7.98 -12.70 -5.83
C MET A 217 9.09 -13.04 -6.82
N VAL A 218 9.43 -14.32 -6.93
CA VAL A 218 10.52 -14.81 -7.79
C VAL A 218 9.99 -15.73 -8.91
N PRO A 219 10.79 -15.99 -9.96
CA PRO A 219 10.45 -17.00 -10.97
C PRO A 219 10.15 -18.38 -10.33
N PRO A 220 9.23 -19.18 -10.90
CA PRO A 220 8.56 -18.99 -12.20
C PRO A 220 7.30 -18.12 -12.18
N ILE A 221 6.82 -17.66 -11.02
CA ILE A 221 5.59 -16.84 -10.93
C ILE A 221 5.84 -15.41 -11.43
N ALA A 222 7.02 -14.87 -11.15
CA ALA A 222 7.46 -13.59 -11.68
C ALA A 222 8.04 -13.78 -13.11
N VAL A 223 7.15 -13.78 -14.10
CA VAL A 223 7.46 -14.19 -15.50
C VAL A 223 8.56 -13.35 -16.14
N ASP A 224 8.55 -12.04 -15.90
CA ASP A 224 9.47 -11.08 -16.52
C ASP A 224 10.71 -10.76 -15.63
N GLY A 225 10.90 -11.52 -14.55
CA GLY A 225 11.96 -11.31 -13.55
C GLY A 225 11.39 -11.00 -12.16
N SER A 226 12.22 -11.12 -11.12
CA SER A 226 11.79 -10.98 -9.73
C SER A 226 11.16 -9.61 -9.45
N LEU A 227 10.06 -9.63 -8.71
CA LEU A 227 9.34 -8.44 -8.28
C LEU A 227 9.61 -8.19 -6.80
N VAL A 228 9.91 -6.94 -6.44
CA VAL A 228 10.09 -6.53 -5.04
C VAL A 228 9.30 -5.27 -4.76
N SER A 229 8.60 -5.24 -3.64
CA SER A 229 7.94 -4.04 -3.12
C SER A 229 8.43 -3.78 -1.70
N ILE A 230 9.02 -2.60 -1.49
CA ILE A 230 9.42 -2.13 -0.17
C ILE A 230 8.63 -0.89 0.17
N ARG A 231 7.92 -0.92 1.30
CA ARG A 231 7.32 0.28 1.90
C ARG A 231 8.15 0.70 3.09
N LYS A 232 8.78 1.87 2.98
CA LYS A 232 9.67 2.36 4.02
C LYS A 232 8.91 2.70 5.30
N PHE A 233 9.51 2.34 6.43
CA PHE A 233 9.02 2.78 7.73
C PHE A 233 9.32 4.27 7.92
N LYS A 234 8.28 5.09 8.00
CA LYS A 234 8.45 6.53 8.19
C LYS A 234 8.77 6.83 9.65
N LYS A 235 9.91 7.47 9.90
CA LYS A 235 10.33 7.88 11.25
C LYS A 235 9.59 9.12 11.75
N ASP A 236 9.17 9.99 10.83
CA ASP A 236 8.51 11.25 11.19
C ASP A 236 7.05 11.06 11.58
N LYS A 237 6.74 11.50 12.80
CA LYS A 237 5.40 11.58 13.37
C LYS A 237 4.74 12.86 12.86
N LEU A 238 3.82 12.75 11.91
CA LEU A 238 2.96 13.89 11.57
C LEU A 238 1.96 14.10 12.70
N GLY A 239 2.05 15.27 13.35
CA GLY A 239 1.09 15.70 14.36
C GLY A 239 -0.18 16.27 13.75
N ILE A 240 -1.17 16.57 14.59
CA ILE A 240 -2.42 17.16 14.13
C ILE A 240 -2.20 18.55 13.50
N ASP A 241 -1.32 19.35 14.09
CA ASP A 241 -0.98 20.69 13.61
C ASP A 241 -0.33 20.65 12.22
N ASP A 242 0.46 19.62 11.95
CA ASP A 242 1.07 19.43 10.63
C ASP A 242 0.00 19.12 9.58
N LEU A 243 -0.97 18.26 9.92
CA LEU A 243 -2.07 17.93 9.01
C LEU A 243 -2.97 19.14 8.73
N VAL A 244 -3.22 19.98 9.73
CA VAL A 244 -3.95 21.26 9.55
C VAL A 244 -3.14 22.19 8.64
N LYS A 245 -1.84 22.37 8.90
CA LYS A 245 -0.95 23.20 8.06
C LYS A 245 -0.86 22.70 6.63
N PHE A 246 -0.91 21.40 6.40
CA PHE A 246 -0.94 20.80 5.06
C PHE A 246 -2.32 20.91 4.38
N GLY A 247 -3.34 21.42 5.07
CA GLY A 247 -4.70 21.56 4.55
C GLY A 247 -5.44 20.24 4.42
N ALA A 248 -5.10 19.24 5.25
CA ALA A 248 -5.80 17.96 5.27
C ALA A 248 -7.22 18.08 5.85
N PHE A 249 -7.41 18.99 6.82
CA PHE A 249 -8.67 19.42 7.42
C PHE A 249 -8.46 20.77 8.13
N THR A 250 -9.53 21.42 8.59
CA THR A 250 -9.46 22.75 9.24
C THR A 250 -9.28 22.67 10.76
N GLU A 251 -8.98 23.79 11.41
CA GLU A 251 -8.89 23.86 12.88
C GLU A 251 -10.23 23.54 13.56
N GLU A 252 -11.36 23.94 12.97
CA GLU A 252 -12.69 23.65 13.48
C GLU A 252 -12.99 22.15 13.45
N MET A 253 -12.59 21.47 12.36
CA MET A 253 -12.68 20.01 12.27
C MET A 253 -11.74 19.35 13.29
N ALA A 254 -10.54 19.90 13.50
CA ALA A 254 -9.60 19.40 14.50
C ALA A 254 -10.16 19.51 15.92
N ALA A 255 -10.77 20.64 16.28
CA ALA A 255 -11.41 20.86 17.58
C ALA A 255 -12.57 19.89 17.82
N PHE A 256 -13.40 19.64 16.81
CA PHE A 256 -14.44 18.62 16.87
C PHE A 256 -13.86 17.21 17.10
N LEU A 257 -12.83 16.83 16.35
CA LEU A 257 -12.18 15.53 16.47
C LEU A 257 -11.48 15.36 17.82
N GLN A 258 -10.90 16.42 18.37
CA GLN A 258 -10.34 16.43 19.72
C GLN A 258 -11.42 16.10 20.76
N ALA A 259 -12.57 16.79 20.70
CA ALA A 259 -13.69 16.50 21.59
C ALA A 259 -14.18 15.05 21.42
N ALA A 260 -14.29 14.56 20.19
CA ALA A 260 -14.69 13.18 19.91
C ALA A 260 -13.74 12.15 20.53
N VAL A 261 -12.42 12.30 20.35
CA VAL A 261 -11.43 11.36 20.91
C VAL A 261 -11.39 11.46 22.43
N ALA A 262 -11.32 12.66 22.98
CA ALA A 262 -11.19 12.88 24.42
C ALA A 262 -12.42 12.40 25.19
N THR A 263 -13.62 12.52 24.61
CA THR A 263 -14.85 11.99 25.20
C THR A 263 -15.10 10.51 24.90
N ARG A 264 -14.09 9.79 24.40
CA ARG A 264 -14.12 8.34 24.14
C ARG A 264 -15.19 7.92 23.13
N LEU A 265 -15.38 8.68 22.05
CA LEU A 265 -16.14 8.19 20.90
C LEU A 265 -15.33 7.13 20.14
N ASN A 266 -15.99 6.06 19.71
CA ASN A 266 -15.39 5.05 18.84
C ASN A 266 -15.32 5.57 17.40
N ILE A 267 -14.13 5.58 16.81
CA ILE A 267 -13.88 6.22 15.50
C ILE A 267 -13.35 5.21 14.49
N ILE A 268 -13.95 5.20 13.31
CA ILE A 268 -13.46 4.47 12.15
C ILE A 268 -12.88 5.44 11.15
N VAL A 269 -11.60 5.30 10.81
CA VAL A 269 -10.97 6.04 9.73
C VAL A 269 -11.09 5.24 8.43
N SER A 270 -11.90 5.73 7.50
CA SER A 270 -12.21 5.08 6.22
C SER A 270 -11.46 5.74 5.05
N GLY A 271 -11.10 4.97 4.03
CA GLY A 271 -10.38 5.50 2.86
C GLY A 271 -9.73 4.45 1.96
N GLY A 272 -9.46 4.83 0.71
CA GLY A 272 -8.72 4.00 -0.26
C GLY A 272 -7.25 3.78 0.13
N THR A 273 -6.53 2.97 -0.66
CA THR A 273 -5.08 2.78 -0.49
C THR A 273 -4.34 4.10 -0.68
N GLY A 274 -3.35 4.39 0.19
CA GLY A 274 -2.54 5.61 0.10
C GLY A 274 -3.28 6.92 0.46
N SER A 275 -4.51 6.84 0.97
CA SER A 275 -5.32 8.00 1.40
C SER A 275 -4.83 8.66 2.69
N GLY A 276 -3.97 8.00 3.47
CA GLY A 276 -3.47 8.50 4.74
C GLY A 276 -4.31 8.07 5.96
N LYS A 277 -5.02 6.93 5.89
CA LYS A 277 -5.81 6.41 7.03
C LYS A 277 -4.99 6.22 8.30
N THR A 278 -3.91 5.44 8.23
CA THR A 278 -3.03 5.18 9.38
C THR A 278 -2.43 6.48 9.92
N THR A 279 -2.04 7.40 9.04
CA THR A 279 -1.56 8.73 9.42
C THR A 279 -2.63 9.54 10.16
N THR A 280 -3.86 9.53 9.67
CA THR A 280 -5.00 10.21 10.31
C THR A 280 -5.30 9.58 11.66
N LEU A 281 -5.33 8.25 11.75
CA LEU A 281 -5.53 7.54 13.02
C LEU A 281 -4.44 7.88 14.03
N ASN A 282 -3.17 7.87 13.60
CA ASN A 282 -2.01 8.19 14.45
C ASN A 282 -2.01 9.66 14.91
N ALA A 283 -2.56 10.57 14.10
CA ALA A 283 -2.73 11.96 14.50
C ALA A 283 -3.89 12.10 15.50
N LEU A 284 -5.03 11.44 15.26
CA LEU A 284 -6.16 11.41 16.19
C LEU A 284 -5.79 10.79 17.55
N SER A 285 -4.94 9.77 17.56
CA SER A 285 -4.49 9.15 18.80
C SER A 285 -3.71 10.10 19.71
N SER A 286 -3.17 11.22 19.19
CA SER A 286 -2.52 12.24 20.03
C SER A 286 -3.47 12.96 20.98
N PHE A 287 -4.79 12.89 20.73
CA PHE A 287 -5.82 13.44 21.61
C PHE A 287 -6.24 12.49 22.74
N ILE A 288 -5.68 11.28 22.80
CA ILE A 288 -5.90 10.36 23.92
C ILE A 288 -5.07 10.82 25.11
N ASP A 289 -5.67 10.83 26.30
CA ASP A 289 -5.00 11.25 27.53
C ASP A 289 -3.88 10.26 27.93
N ASP A 290 -2.78 10.76 28.49
CA ASP A 290 -1.60 9.96 28.84
C ASP A 290 -1.87 8.96 29.98
N SER A 291 -2.94 9.16 30.76
CA SER A 291 -3.37 8.23 31.81
C SER A 291 -4.05 6.96 31.28
N GLU A 292 -4.44 6.94 30.00
CA GLU A 292 -5.14 5.81 29.39
C GLU A 292 -4.17 4.71 28.93
N ARG A 293 -4.49 3.44 29.25
CA ARG A 293 -3.78 2.29 28.72
C ARG A 293 -4.31 1.93 27.34
N ILE A 294 -3.45 2.01 26.33
CA ILE A 294 -3.80 1.76 24.93
C ILE A 294 -3.13 0.48 24.44
N LEU A 295 -3.89 -0.39 23.80
CA LEU A 295 -3.35 -1.57 23.12
C LEU A 295 -3.52 -1.44 21.61
N THR A 296 -2.43 -1.54 20.85
CA THR A 296 -2.47 -1.54 19.38
C THR A 296 -2.34 -2.95 18.84
N ILE A 297 -3.09 -3.26 17.78
CA ILE A 297 -3.06 -4.53 17.07
C ILE A 297 -2.92 -4.25 15.58
N GLU A 298 -1.85 -4.72 14.97
CA GLU A 298 -1.53 -4.42 13.57
C GLU A 298 -0.96 -5.66 12.87
N ASP A 299 -1.16 -5.82 11.57
CA ASP A 299 -0.42 -6.86 10.81
C ASP A 299 1.08 -6.54 10.75
N THR A 300 1.40 -5.26 10.76
CA THR A 300 2.75 -4.76 10.94
C THR A 300 2.64 -3.39 11.57
N ALA A 301 3.35 -3.18 12.66
CA ALA A 301 3.24 -2.05 13.53
C ALA A 301 3.74 -0.78 12.84
N GLU A 302 2.78 0.02 12.37
CA GLU A 302 2.95 1.34 11.77
C GLU A 302 2.61 2.44 12.77
N LEU A 303 1.69 2.18 13.71
CA LEU A 303 1.25 3.16 14.69
C LEU A 303 2.37 3.50 15.68
N GLN A 304 2.53 4.80 15.93
CA GLN A 304 3.54 5.40 16.79
C GLN A 304 2.88 6.39 17.75
N LEU A 305 2.08 5.84 18.67
CA LEU A 305 1.39 6.61 19.71
C LEU A 305 2.39 7.34 20.62
N GLN A 306 1.96 8.51 21.11
CA GLN A 306 2.77 9.39 21.95
C GLN A 306 2.66 9.07 23.44
N GLN A 307 1.59 8.36 23.84
CA GLN A 307 1.30 8.07 25.23
C GLN A 307 2.32 7.12 25.84
N THR A 308 2.50 7.24 27.15
CA THR A 308 3.41 6.40 27.94
C THR A 308 2.91 4.96 28.01
N HIS A 309 1.60 4.77 28.25
CA HIS A 309 1.03 3.45 28.50
C HIS A 309 0.54 2.73 27.22
N VAL A 310 1.45 2.44 26.29
CA VAL A 310 1.11 1.75 25.02
C VAL A 310 1.65 0.33 24.96
N GLY A 311 0.77 -0.67 24.81
CA GLY A 311 1.15 -2.05 24.51
C GLY A 311 0.91 -2.37 23.03
N ARG A 312 1.95 -2.77 22.31
CA ARG A 312 1.88 -3.02 20.86
C ARG A 312 1.88 -4.52 20.58
N MET A 313 0.95 -4.97 19.75
CA MET A 313 0.83 -6.35 19.31
C MET A 313 0.82 -6.41 17.78
N GLU A 314 1.54 -7.39 17.23
CA GLU A 314 1.55 -7.68 15.81
C GLU A 314 0.91 -9.04 15.55
N SER A 315 0.08 -9.13 14.50
CA SER A 315 -0.33 -10.41 13.96
C SER A 315 0.87 -11.08 13.28
N ARG A 316 0.82 -12.41 13.15
CA ARG A 316 1.90 -13.19 12.54
C ARG A 316 1.30 -14.23 11.60
N PRO A 317 1.65 -14.25 10.31
CA PRO A 317 1.26 -15.34 9.43
C PRO A 317 1.91 -16.66 9.88
N PRO A 318 1.40 -17.82 9.43
CA PRO A 318 2.06 -19.09 9.69
C PRO A 318 3.48 -19.11 9.10
N ASN A 319 4.35 -19.93 9.68
CA ASN A 319 5.65 -20.23 9.10
C ASN A 319 5.51 -21.09 7.82
N VAL A 320 6.63 -21.40 7.17
CA VAL A 320 6.67 -22.24 5.96
C VAL A 320 6.06 -23.63 6.15
N GLU A 321 5.94 -24.12 7.39
CA GLU A 321 5.30 -25.39 7.74
C GLU A 321 3.80 -25.24 8.05
N GLY A 322 3.22 -24.05 7.87
CA GLY A 322 1.81 -23.77 8.16
C GLY A 322 1.49 -23.59 9.65
N LYS A 323 2.49 -23.46 10.53
CA LYS A 323 2.33 -23.42 11.99
C LYS A 323 2.61 -22.05 12.59
N GLY A 324 2.10 -21.81 13.80
CA GLY A 324 2.43 -20.64 14.60
C GLY A 324 1.82 -19.33 14.12
N ALA A 325 0.75 -19.38 13.32
CA ALA A 325 -0.05 -18.22 12.99
C ALA A 325 -0.65 -17.60 14.26
N VAL A 326 -0.67 -16.27 14.34
CA VAL A 326 -1.37 -15.48 15.34
C VAL A 326 -2.19 -14.46 14.58
N SER A 327 -3.51 -14.60 14.57
CA SER A 327 -4.39 -13.69 13.83
C SER A 327 -4.59 -12.37 14.60
N PRO A 328 -5.02 -11.29 13.92
CA PRO A 328 -5.48 -10.07 14.59
C PRO A 328 -6.58 -10.35 15.62
N ARG A 329 -7.45 -11.32 15.32
CA ARG A 329 -8.51 -11.79 16.21
C ARG A 329 -7.96 -12.43 17.49
N ASP A 330 -6.88 -13.21 17.40
CA ASP A 330 -6.22 -13.80 18.58
C ASP A 330 -5.62 -12.70 19.47
N CYS A 331 -4.93 -11.73 18.87
CA CYS A 331 -4.39 -10.56 19.57
C CYS A 331 -5.50 -9.78 20.28
N LEU A 332 -6.64 -9.59 19.62
CA LEU A 332 -7.78 -8.85 20.15
C LEU A 332 -8.44 -9.54 21.34
N LYS A 333 -8.67 -10.86 21.24
CA LYS A 333 -9.18 -11.66 22.36
C LYS A 333 -8.25 -11.63 23.57
N ASN A 334 -6.94 -11.62 23.33
CA ASN A 334 -5.96 -11.50 24.40
C ASN A 334 -5.94 -10.08 25.00
N ALA A 335 -6.05 -9.05 24.17
CA ALA A 335 -6.07 -7.64 24.58
C ALA A 335 -7.17 -7.37 25.62
N LEU A 336 -8.36 -7.97 25.45
CA LEU A 336 -9.47 -7.84 26.40
C LEU A 336 -9.15 -8.30 27.82
N ARG A 337 -8.12 -9.13 28.02
CA ARG A 337 -7.66 -9.60 29.34
C ARG A 337 -6.55 -8.74 29.94
N MET A 338 -6.05 -7.76 29.19
CA MET A 338 -4.91 -6.93 29.56
C MET A 338 -5.33 -5.58 30.16
N ARG A 339 -6.61 -5.43 30.53
CA ARG A 339 -7.23 -4.20 31.07
C ARG A 339 -6.90 -2.95 30.24
N PRO A 340 -7.16 -2.92 28.93
CA PRO A 340 -7.01 -1.69 28.15
C PRO A 340 -8.13 -0.71 28.50
N ASP A 341 -7.83 0.59 28.44
CA ASP A 341 -8.87 1.63 28.31
C ASP A 341 -9.34 1.71 26.85
N ARG A 342 -8.42 1.58 25.89
CA ARG A 342 -8.70 1.62 24.45
C ARG A 342 -7.98 0.51 23.70
N ILE A 343 -8.64 0.01 22.66
CA ILE A 343 -8.04 -0.90 21.70
C ILE A 343 -8.03 -0.23 20.33
N ILE A 344 -6.85 -0.17 19.72
CA ILE A 344 -6.66 0.38 18.38
C ILE A 344 -6.24 -0.75 17.45
N VAL A 345 -7.11 -1.07 16.49
CA VAL A 345 -6.79 -2.04 15.45
C VAL A 345 -6.32 -1.26 14.23
N GLY A 346 -5.06 -1.41 13.82
CA GLY A 346 -4.46 -0.62 12.74
C GLY A 346 -5.27 -0.68 11.45
N GLU A 347 -5.80 -1.85 11.11
CA GLU A 347 -6.74 -2.02 10.01
C GLU A 347 -7.61 -3.26 10.23
N THR A 348 -8.93 -3.14 10.11
CA THR A 348 -9.84 -4.28 10.10
C THR A 348 -10.09 -4.77 8.69
N ARG A 349 -9.92 -6.08 8.47
CA ARG A 349 -10.04 -6.77 7.17
C ARG A 349 -10.90 -8.03 7.22
N GLY A 350 -11.23 -8.55 8.40
CA GLY A 350 -11.87 -9.85 8.50
C GLY A 350 -12.63 -10.11 9.80
N GLU A 351 -12.48 -11.34 10.30
CA GLU A 351 -13.28 -11.89 11.39
C GLU A 351 -13.07 -11.19 12.74
N GLU A 352 -11.97 -10.46 12.93
CA GLU A 352 -11.70 -9.67 14.13
C GLU A 352 -12.72 -8.55 14.36
N VAL A 353 -13.47 -8.16 13.31
CA VAL A 353 -14.43 -7.04 13.39
C VAL A 353 -15.51 -7.27 14.45
N ILE A 354 -15.95 -8.51 14.68
CA ILE A 354 -17.01 -8.80 15.66
C ILE A 354 -16.49 -8.61 17.08
N ASP A 355 -15.33 -9.18 17.38
CA ASP A 355 -14.66 -9.02 18.67
C ASP A 355 -14.35 -7.54 18.93
N MET A 356 -14.05 -6.77 17.86
CA MET A 356 -13.76 -5.33 17.95
C MET A 356 -15.02 -4.52 18.25
N LEU A 357 -16.12 -4.77 17.52
CA LEU A 357 -17.40 -4.13 17.78
C LEU A 357 -17.96 -4.53 19.16
N GLN A 358 -17.66 -5.73 19.64
CA GLN A 358 -17.98 -6.13 21.02
C GLN A 358 -17.15 -5.33 22.03
N ALA A 359 -15.84 -5.22 21.83
CA ALA A 359 -14.97 -4.42 22.70
C ALA A 359 -15.46 -2.97 22.81
N MET A 360 -15.81 -2.36 21.67
CA MET A 360 -16.38 -1.01 21.55
C MET A 360 -17.69 -0.81 22.30
N ASN A 361 -18.46 -1.87 22.52
CA ASN A 361 -19.71 -1.84 23.30
C ASN A 361 -19.50 -2.25 24.78
N THR A 362 -18.35 -2.81 25.14
CA THR A 362 -18.13 -3.48 26.44
C THR A 362 -16.94 -2.90 27.20
N GLY A 363 -17.00 -1.59 27.47
CA GLY A 363 -16.08 -0.93 28.40
C GLY A 363 -14.71 -0.58 27.83
N HIS A 364 -14.53 -0.69 26.52
CA HIS A 364 -13.33 -0.25 25.79
C HIS A 364 -13.69 0.89 24.82
N ASP A 365 -14.47 1.84 25.30
CA ASP A 365 -14.90 3.01 24.55
C ASP A 365 -13.71 3.86 24.10
N GLY A 366 -13.87 4.63 23.03
CA GLY A 366 -12.77 5.41 22.47
C GLY A 366 -11.81 4.60 21.62
N SER A 367 -12.16 3.34 21.31
CA SER A 367 -11.42 2.46 20.41
C SER A 367 -11.46 3.00 18.98
N MET A 368 -10.42 2.68 18.20
CA MET A 368 -10.29 3.17 16.83
C MET A 368 -9.83 2.09 15.87
N THR A 369 -10.22 2.22 14.61
CA THR A 369 -9.63 1.40 13.54
C THR A 369 -9.57 2.12 12.20
N THR A 370 -8.87 1.52 11.24
CA THR A 370 -8.99 1.89 9.84
C THR A 370 -9.70 0.82 9.01
N ILE A 371 -10.40 1.27 7.97
CA ILE A 371 -11.12 0.39 7.02
C ILE A 371 -10.94 0.89 5.59
N HIS A 372 -10.84 -0.04 4.64
CA HIS A 372 -10.85 0.31 3.22
C HIS A 372 -12.29 0.47 2.70
N ALA A 373 -12.69 1.73 2.49
CA ALA A 373 -13.95 2.05 1.84
C ALA A 373 -13.88 3.41 1.12
N ASN A 374 -14.77 3.59 0.14
CA ASN A 374 -14.83 4.80 -0.69
C ASN A 374 -15.74 5.88 -0.13
N SER A 375 -16.53 5.56 0.90
CA SER A 375 -17.42 6.48 1.61
C SER A 375 -17.76 5.94 2.99
N ALA A 376 -18.34 6.77 3.87
CA ALA A 376 -18.79 6.32 5.18
C ALA A 376 -19.83 5.19 5.08
N ARG A 377 -20.77 5.29 4.14
CA ARG A 377 -21.79 4.25 3.88
C ARG A 377 -21.18 2.95 3.38
N ASP A 378 -20.20 3.02 2.48
CA ASP A 378 -19.43 1.85 2.03
C ASP A 378 -18.65 1.23 3.19
N GLY A 379 -18.13 2.05 4.11
CA GLY A 379 -17.49 1.59 5.36
C GLY A 379 -18.44 0.73 6.21
N VAL A 380 -19.69 1.19 6.40
CA VAL A 380 -20.72 0.40 7.09
C VAL A 380 -21.00 -0.92 6.36
N SER A 381 -21.20 -0.89 5.04
CA SER A 381 -21.41 -2.11 4.25
C SER A 381 -20.22 -3.08 4.32
N ARG A 382 -18.99 -2.56 4.43
CA ARG A 382 -17.78 -3.38 4.62
C ARG A 382 -17.77 -4.06 5.99
N LEU A 383 -18.19 -3.38 7.06
CA LEU A 383 -18.37 -4.01 8.37
C LEU A 383 -19.42 -5.13 8.31
N GLU A 384 -20.56 -4.89 7.65
CA GLU A 384 -21.60 -5.91 7.45
C GLU A 384 -21.03 -7.16 6.75
N ASN A 385 -20.27 -6.97 5.67
CA ASN A 385 -19.65 -8.07 4.93
C ASN A 385 -18.61 -8.84 5.77
N MET A 386 -17.77 -8.13 6.54
CA MET A 386 -16.76 -8.78 7.40
C MET A 386 -17.40 -9.61 8.52
N ILE A 387 -18.51 -9.14 9.09
CA ILE A 387 -19.30 -9.92 10.06
C ILE A 387 -19.86 -11.17 9.39
N ALA A 388 -20.44 -11.05 8.19
CA ALA A 388 -20.95 -12.21 7.44
C ALA A 388 -19.86 -13.24 7.11
N MET A 389 -18.62 -12.80 6.90
CA MET A 389 -17.47 -13.68 6.64
C MET A 389 -16.94 -14.41 7.87
N SER A 390 -17.31 -14.00 9.09
CA SER A 390 -16.82 -14.61 10.34
C SER A 390 -17.43 -15.99 10.63
N GLY A 391 -18.39 -16.45 9.81
CA GLY A 391 -19.14 -17.69 10.02
C GLY A 391 -20.17 -17.62 11.15
N ILE A 392 -20.43 -16.44 11.73
CA ILE A 392 -21.48 -16.27 12.74
C ILE A 392 -22.79 -15.94 12.03
N GLU A 393 -23.76 -16.86 12.12
CA GLU A 393 -25.11 -16.60 11.62
C GLU A 393 -25.82 -15.60 12.53
N MET A 394 -25.94 -14.36 12.06
CA MET A 394 -26.63 -13.28 12.76
C MET A 394 -27.69 -12.66 11.84
N PRO A 395 -28.92 -12.44 12.31
CA PRO A 395 -29.92 -11.68 11.55
C PRO A 395 -29.39 -10.29 11.19
N LEU A 396 -29.64 -9.84 9.95
CA LEU A 396 -29.15 -8.55 9.43
C LEU A 396 -29.45 -7.37 10.37
N LYS A 397 -30.63 -7.37 11.00
CA LYS A 397 -31.03 -6.35 11.97
C LYS A 397 -30.13 -6.34 13.22
N ALA A 398 -29.78 -7.51 13.75
CA ALA A 398 -28.90 -7.61 14.92
C ALA A 398 -27.47 -7.16 14.58
N MET A 399 -26.99 -7.53 13.39
CA MET A 399 -25.69 -7.08 12.88
C MET A 399 -25.62 -5.56 12.77
N ARG A 400 -26.63 -4.96 12.15
CA ARG A 400 -26.72 -3.50 12.02
C ARG A 400 -26.85 -2.81 13.37
N SER A 401 -27.60 -3.39 14.31
CA SER A 401 -27.73 -2.88 15.67
C SER A 401 -26.38 -2.87 16.38
N GLN A 402 -25.58 -3.91 16.21
CA GLN A 402 -24.24 -3.99 16.81
C GLN A 402 -23.29 -2.95 16.23
N ILE A 403 -23.33 -2.71 14.91
CA ILE A 403 -22.54 -1.65 14.26
C ILE A 403 -22.99 -0.28 14.75
N ALA A 404 -24.31 -0.02 14.74
CA ALA A 404 -24.87 1.28 15.10
C ALA A 404 -24.66 1.66 16.57
N SER A 405 -24.58 0.67 17.47
CA SER A 405 -24.28 0.92 18.88
C SER A 405 -22.79 1.10 19.15
N ALA A 406 -21.94 0.40 18.39
CA ALA A 406 -20.50 0.43 18.60
C ALA A 406 -19.83 1.67 17.97
N VAL A 407 -20.17 1.99 16.72
CA VAL A 407 -19.49 3.01 15.93
C VAL A 407 -20.17 4.35 16.16
N HIS A 408 -19.39 5.37 16.55
CA HIS A 408 -19.93 6.71 16.77
C HIS A 408 -19.58 7.66 15.62
N LEU A 409 -18.36 7.54 15.08
CA LEU A 409 -17.83 8.45 14.06
C LEU A 409 -17.12 7.68 12.94
N ILE A 410 -17.35 8.11 11.70
CA ILE A 410 -16.60 7.67 10.52
C ILE A 410 -15.92 8.88 9.89
N VAL A 411 -14.59 8.84 9.85
CA VAL A 411 -13.73 9.86 9.26
C VAL A 411 -13.23 9.38 7.91
N GLN A 412 -13.62 10.04 6.82
CA GLN A 412 -13.24 9.65 5.47
C GLN A 412 -11.98 10.40 5.02
N ALA A 413 -10.88 9.69 4.84
CA ALA A 413 -9.66 10.18 4.21
C ALA A 413 -9.62 9.78 2.73
N SER A 414 -9.19 10.70 1.86
CA SER A 414 -9.04 10.44 0.43
C SER A 414 -7.74 11.04 -0.12
N ARG A 415 -7.10 10.30 -1.02
CA ARG A 415 -6.04 10.83 -1.88
C ARG A 415 -6.70 11.34 -3.16
N LEU A 416 -6.56 12.64 -3.42
CA LEU A 416 -7.17 13.29 -4.57
C LEU A 416 -6.27 13.16 -5.83
N GLN A 417 -6.79 13.57 -6.99
CA GLN A 417 -6.10 13.38 -8.27
C GLN A 417 -4.76 14.13 -8.38
N ASP A 418 -4.61 15.23 -7.64
CA ASP A 418 -3.36 16.01 -7.59
C ASP A 418 -2.32 15.44 -6.62
N GLY A 419 -2.63 14.32 -5.97
CA GLY A 419 -1.77 13.66 -4.98
C GLY A 419 -1.99 14.14 -3.54
N THR A 420 -2.76 15.21 -3.33
CA THR A 420 -3.05 15.71 -1.97
C THR A 420 -3.92 14.72 -1.20
N ARG A 421 -3.71 14.63 0.11
CA ARG A 421 -4.51 13.81 1.02
C ARG A 421 -5.40 14.74 1.84
N ARG A 422 -6.72 14.52 1.83
CA ARG A 422 -7.70 15.34 2.56
C ARG A 422 -8.73 14.47 3.27
N MET A 423 -9.22 14.97 4.39
CA MET A 423 -10.37 14.41 5.11
C MET A 423 -11.66 14.87 4.43
N THR A 424 -12.17 14.07 3.50
CA THR A 424 -13.27 14.48 2.63
C THR A 424 -14.63 14.46 3.30
N SER A 425 -14.80 13.75 4.40
CA SER A 425 -16.06 13.70 5.16
C SER A 425 -15.82 13.31 6.62
N ILE A 426 -16.63 13.86 7.51
CA ILE A 426 -16.80 13.40 8.90
C ILE A 426 -18.28 13.10 9.09
N THR A 427 -18.61 11.85 9.36
CA THR A 427 -19.99 11.36 9.48
C THR A 427 -20.21 10.72 10.84
N GLU A 428 -21.27 11.12 11.53
CA GLU A 428 -21.72 10.48 12.77
C GLU A 428 -22.69 9.35 12.47
N VAL A 429 -22.63 8.29 13.26
CA VAL A 429 -23.66 7.24 13.32
C VAL A 429 -24.57 7.58 14.50
N THR A 430 -25.85 7.79 14.22
CA THR A 430 -26.83 8.29 15.21
C THR A 430 -27.76 7.20 15.73
N GLY A 431 -27.63 5.97 15.23
CA GLY A 431 -28.42 4.81 15.64
C GLY A 431 -29.05 4.10 14.45
N MET A 432 -30.31 3.66 14.60
CA MET A 432 -31.05 2.96 13.55
C MET A 432 -32.49 3.47 13.43
N GLU A 433 -32.97 3.53 12.19
CA GLU A 433 -34.38 3.70 11.85
C GLU A 433 -34.88 2.43 11.15
N GLY A 434 -35.69 1.64 11.86
CA GLY A 434 -36.09 0.32 11.39
C GLY A 434 -34.88 -0.62 11.24
N ASP A 435 -34.56 -0.97 10.00
CA ASP A 435 -33.43 -1.84 9.66
C ASP A 435 -32.26 -1.07 8.98
N VAL A 436 -32.31 0.27 8.96
CA VAL A 436 -31.30 1.11 8.33
C VAL A 436 -30.49 1.84 9.40
N ILE A 437 -29.16 1.81 9.28
CA ILE A 437 -28.27 2.60 10.14
C ILE A 437 -28.40 4.07 9.74
N SER A 438 -28.80 4.90 10.71
CA SER A 438 -28.94 6.34 10.54
C SER A 438 -27.59 7.02 10.74
N MET A 439 -27.28 7.97 9.85
CA MET A 439 -26.00 8.66 9.81
C MET A 439 -26.22 10.12 9.42
N GLN A 440 -25.41 11.02 9.96
CA GLN A 440 -25.40 12.43 9.59
C GLN A 440 -23.99 12.90 9.27
N GLU A 441 -23.80 13.48 8.08
CA GLU A 441 -22.53 14.10 7.71
C GLU A 441 -22.45 15.49 8.34
N LEU A 442 -21.38 15.76 9.10
CA LEU A 442 -21.16 17.05 9.76
C LEU A 442 -20.28 17.97 8.92
N PHE A 443 -19.21 17.41 8.37
CA PHE A 443 -18.21 18.15 7.59
C PHE A 443 -17.95 17.43 6.28
N ARG A 444 -17.71 18.19 5.23
CA ARG A 444 -17.33 17.66 3.92
C ARG A 444 -16.36 18.57 3.20
N PHE A 445 -15.56 17.98 2.31
CA PHE A 445 -14.74 18.72 1.36
C PHE A 445 -15.52 18.97 0.07
N GLN A 446 -15.78 20.24 -0.25
CA GLN A 446 -16.43 20.65 -1.48
C GLN A 446 -15.41 21.10 -2.51
N ARG A 447 -15.29 20.34 -3.59
CA ARG A 447 -14.47 20.72 -4.75
C ARG A 447 -15.19 21.76 -5.59
N THR A 448 -14.51 22.83 -5.92
CA THR A 448 -15.03 23.94 -6.74
C THR A 448 -14.38 24.03 -8.12
N GLY A 449 -13.20 23.42 -8.32
CA GLY A 449 -12.56 23.42 -9.63
C GLY A 449 -11.19 22.76 -9.69
N LEU A 450 -10.43 23.13 -10.72
CA LEU A 450 -9.03 22.80 -10.96
C LEU A 450 -8.27 24.05 -11.37
N THR A 451 -7.02 24.19 -10.93
CA THR A 451 -6.09 25.18 -11.49
C THR A 451 -5.59 24.71 -12.86
N PRO A 452 -4.97 25.60 -13.68
CA PRO A 452 -4.36 25.21 -14.95
C PRO A 452 -3.29 24.11 -14.82
N GLU A 453 -2.65 24.00 -13.65
CA GLU A 453 -1.65 22.98 -13.32
C GLU A 453 -2.26 21.66 -12.79
N ASN A 454 -3.58 21.47 -12.96
CA ASN A 454 -4.35 20.34 -12.45
C ASN A 454 -4.36 20.19 -10.91
N LYS A 455 -4.11 21.26 -10.14
CA LYS A 455 -4.31 21.24 -8.69
C LYS A 455 -5.78 21.41 -8.34
N ILE A 456 -6.24 20.75 -7.29
CA ILE A 456 -7.65 20.78 -6.88
C ILE A 456 -7.93 22.03 -6.06
N VAL A 457 -8.94 22.78 -6.51
CA VAL A 457 -9.50 23.92 -5.78
C VAL A 457 -10.79 23.48 -5.10
N GLY A 458 -10.91 23.76 -3.81
CA GLY A 458 -12.05 23.42 -2.97
C GLY A 458 -11.83 23.85 -1.54
N HIS A 459 -12.87 23.74 -0.72
CA HIS A 459 -12.86 24.12 0.69
C HIS A 459 -13.61 23.09 1.54
N PHE A 460 -13.33 23.08 2.84
CA PHE A 460 -14.13 22.34 3.80
C PHE A 460 -15.35 23.18 4.20
N THR A 461 -16.49 22.53 4.36
CA THR A 461 -17.71 23.17 4.86
C THR A 461 -18.43 22.23 5.80
N ALA A 462 -19.03 22.78 6.85
CA ALA A 462 -20.03 22.07 7.62
C ALA A 462 -21.35 21.94 6.83
N THR A 463 -22.22 21.04 7.27
CA THR A 463 -23.53 20.77 6.64
C THR A 463 -24.67 21.55 7.28
N GLY A 464 -24.44 22.27 8.38
CA GLY A 464 -25.49 22.93 9.18
C GLY A 464 -26.10 22.05 10.26
N VAL A 465 -25.72 20.77 10.32
CA VAL A 465 -26.19 19.82 11.34
C VAL A 465 -25.30 19.91 12.57
N ARG A 466 -25.92 20.00 13.76
CA ARG A 466 -25.18 19.93 15.03
C ARG A 466 -24.86 18.48 15.39
N SER A 467 -23.72 18.29 16.03
CA SER A 467 -23.30 16.97 16.51
C SER A 467 -24.33 16.34 17.44
N HIS A 468 -24.64 15.07 17.19
CA HIS A 468 -25.47 14.23 18.05
C HIS A 468 -24.82 14.04 19.44
N PHE A 469 -23.50 14.20 19.55
CA PHE A 469 -22.73 14.04 20.78
C PHE A 469 -22.44 15.36 21.52
N SER A 470 -23.06 16.48 21.12
CA SER A 470 -22.81 17.81 21.70
C SER A 470 -23.00 17.85 23.22
N GLU A 471 -24.04 17.20 23.77
CA GLU A 471 -24.25 17.15 25.21
C GLU A 471 -23.14 16.36 25.92
N ARG A 472 -22.70 15.23 25.36
CA ARG A 472 -21.59 14.43 25.88
C ARG A 472 -20.31 15.27 25.94
N PHE A 473 -20.01 16.01 24.87
CA PHE A 473 -18.85 16.90 24.82
C PHE A 473 -18.90 17.92 25.95
N LYS A 474 -20.04 18.60 26.11
CA LYS A 474 -20.22 19.60 27.16
C LYS A 474 -20.09 19.02 28.57
N MET A 475 -20.64 17.83 28.83
CA MET A 475 -20.51 17.14 30.12
C MET A 475 -19.07 16.78 30.48
N TRP A 476 -18.21 16.64 29.47
CA TRP A 476 -16.78 16.33 29.63
C TRP A 476 -15.89 17.58 29.55
N GLY A 477 -16.49 18.79 29.53
CA GLY A 477 -15.76 20.05 29.50
C GLY A 477 -15.35 20.55 28.11
N TYR A 478 -15.82 19.90 27.04
CA TYR A 478 -15.59 20.31 25.66
C TYR A 478 -16.80 21.11 25.14
N ASP A 479 -16.78 22.43 25.32
CA ASP A 479 -17.84 23.32 24.81
C ASP A 479 -17.47 23.83 23.41
N LEU A 480 -17.90 23.10 22.38
CA LEU A 480 -17.64 23.46 20.99
C LEU A 480 -18.55 24.63 20.57
N PRO A 481 -17.99 25.73 20.03
CA PRO A 481 -18.80 26.86 19.63
C PRO A 481 -19.68 26.51 18.43
N ALA A 482 -20.93 27.00 18.46
CA ALA A 482 -21.96 26.62 17.49
C ALA A 482 -21.59 26.93 16.03
N HIS A 483 -20.78 27.97 15.80
CA HIS A 483 -20.38 28.40 14.46
C HIS A 483 -19.51 27.37 13.72
N ILE A 484 -18.91 26.40 14.42
CA ILE A 484 -18.18 25.29 13.79
C ILE A 484 -19.07 24.49 12.83
N PHE A 485 -20.39 24.44 13.10
CA PHE A 485 -21.35 23.71 12.28
C PHE A 485 -22.01 24.58 11.19
N ASP A 486 -21.68 25.86 11.10
CA ASP A 486 -22.27 26.75 10.10
C ASP A 486 -21.66 26.48 8.71
N PRO A 487 -22.49 26.33 7.66
CA PRO A 487 -21.98 26.12 6.31
C PRO A 487 -21.14 27.32 5.85
N VAL A 488 -19.94 27.03 5.36
CA VAL A 488 -19.08 28.05 4.74
C VAL A 488 -19.59 28.26 3.32
N ARG A 489 -20.12 29.44 3.03
CA ARG A 489 -20.43 29.87 1.67
C ARG A 489 -19.26 30.70 1.16
N MET A 490 -18.56 30.21 0.13
CA MET A 490 -17.70 31.11 -0.66
C MET A 490 -18.60 32.00 -1.51
N GLU A 491 -18.42 33.32 -1.37
CA GLU A 491 -18.94 34.33 -2.30
C GLU A 491 -18.25 34.24 -3.67
#